data_AF-A0A6F8V8F5-F1
#
_entry.id   AF-A0A6F8V8F5-F1
#
_cell.length_a   1.000
_cell.length_b   1.000
_cell.length_c   1.000
_cell.angle_alpha   90.00
_cell.angle_beta   90.00
_cell.angle_gamma   90.00
#
_symmetry.space_group_name_H-M   'P 1'
#
loop_
_entity.id
_entity.type
_entity.pdbx_description
1 polymer ?
#
loop_
_entity_poly.entity_id
_entity_poly.type
_entity_poly.pdbx_seq_one_letter_code
_entity_poly.pdbx_strand_id
1 'polypeptide(L)'
;MGHTYAISGLVGKRSEMAGMIEHHQKEIERLRQGLYQIDAAIRIFDPTYRIRSIKATEYRRYSRIFKKGECYRLCLDALRRADGVLSTTLITEMIMHKKGLTHEQQTTITDSVNNSLRFAERRGIVQRVGMDGVSIRWKLAD
;
A
#
# COMPACT_ATOMS: atom_id res chain seq x y z
N MET A 1 -22.10 -38.36 -5.01
CA MET A 1 -22.36 -37.26 -4.05
C MET A 1 -21.35 -36.11 -4.11
N GLY A 2 -20.06 -36.33 -4.42
CA GLY A 2 -19.05 -35.24 -4.49
C GLY A 2 -19.29 -34.14 -5.54
N HIS A 3 -19.89 -34.47 -6.69
CA HIS A 3 -20.21 -33.49 -7.73
C HIS A 3 -21.25 -32.44 -7.28
N THR A 4 -22.20 -32.80 -6.43
CA THR A 4 -23.24 -31.88 -5.92
C THR A 4 -22.66 -30.84 -4.98
N TYR A 5 -21.72 -31.23 -4.11
CA TYR A 5 -21.02 -30.32 -3.21
C TYR A 5 -20.07 -29.38 -3.96
N ALA A 6 -19.41 -29.86 -5.02
CA ALA A 6 -18.60 -29.01 -5.88
C ALA A 6 -19.45 -27.95 -6.61
N ILE A 7 -20.61 -28.34 -7.15
CA ILE A 7 -21.54 -27.42 -7.82
C ILE A 7 -22.09 -26.39 -6.83
N SER A 8 -22.50 -26.78 -5.62
CA SER A 8 -23.02 -25.83 -4.63
C SER A 8 -21.97 -24.80 -4.19
N GLY A 9 -20.71 -25.23 -4.02
CA GLY A 9 -19.58 -24.32 -3.76
C GLY A 9 -19.36 -23.31 -4.90
N LEU A 10 -19.39 -23.77 -6.15
CA LEU A 10 -19.23 -22.89 -7.33
C LEU A 10 -20.40 -21.90 -7.47
N VAL A 11 -21.64 -22.34 -7.21
CA VAL A 11 -22.82 -21.47 -7.21
C VAL A 11 -22.71 -20.40 -6.12
N GLY A 12 -22.26 -20.78 -4.91
CA GLY A 12 -22.00 -19.84 -3.82
C GLY A 12 -20.95 -18.79 -4.23
N LYS A 13 -19.81 -19.23 -4.79
CA LYS A 13 -18.76 -18.31 -5.23
C LYS A 13 -19.21 -17.39 -6.37
N ARG A 14 -20.00 -17.90 -7.32
CA ARG A 14 -20.62 -17.09 -8.37
C ARG A 14 -21.52 -16.00 -7.79
N SER A 15 -22.36 -16.35 -6.81
CA SER A 15 -23.25 -15.40 -6.15
C SER A 15 -22.47 -14.28 -5.44
N GLU A 16 -21.41 -14.65 -4.71
CA GLU A 16 -20.49 -13.71 -4.07
C GLU A 16 -19.87 -12.74 -5.10
N MET A 17 -19.33 -13.27 -6.20
CA MET A 17 -18.74 -12.45 -7.26
C MET A 17 -19.77 -11.52 -7.92
N ALA A 18 -21.00 -12.01 -8.15
CA ALA A 18 -22.07 -11.18 -8.70
C ALA A 18 -22.43 -10.02 -7.77
N GLY A 19 -22.52 -10.26 -6.46
CA GLY A 19 -22.74 -9.20 -5.46
C GLY A 19 -21.61 -8.18 -5.41
N MET A 20 -20.35 -8.62 -5.50
CA MET A 20 -19.19 -7.72 -5.59
C MET A 20 -19.25 -6.83 -6.84
N ILE A 21 -19.61 -7.40 -8.00
CA ILE A 21 -19.77 -6.65 -9.25
C ILE A 21 -20.86 -5.58 -9.08
N GLU A 22 -22.03 -5.94 -8.56
CA GLU A 22 -23.14 -5.00 -8.37
C GLU A 22 -22.75 -3.86 -7.42
N HIS A 23 -22.09 -4.19 -6.30
CA HIS A 23 -21.59 -3.20 -5.35
C HIS A 23 -20.63 -2.21 -6.02
N HIS A 24 -19.64 -2.70 -6.76
CA HIS A 24 -18.67 -1.84 -7.45
C HIS A 24 -19.29 -1.02 -8.57
N GLN A 25 -20.30 -1.54 -9.28
CA GLN A 25 -21.05 -0.76 -10.27
C GLN A 25 -21.79 0.42 -9.63
N LYS A 26 -22.42 0.22 -8.47
CA LYS A 26 -23.05 1.30 -7.70
C LYS A 26 -22.03 2.35 -7.26
N GLU A 27 -20.85 1.92 -6.81
CA GLU A 27 -19.77 2.84 -6.45
C GLU A 27 -19.23 3.65 -7.64
N ILE A 28 -19.08 3.01 -8.81
CA ILE A 28 -18.70 3.70 -10.05
C ILE A 28 -19.74 4.78 -10.39
N GLU A 29 -21.03 4.45 -10.29
CA GLU A 29 -22.09 5.40 -10.62
C GLU A 29 -22.13 6.58 -9.65
N ARG A 30 -21.95 6.32 -8.34
CA ARG A 30 -21.81 7.37 -7.33
C ARG A 30 -20.66 8.33 -7.64
N LEU A 31 -19.50 7.80 -8.03
CA LEU A 31 -18.33 8.61 -8.40
C LEU A 31 -18.58 9.42 -9.68
N ARG A 32 -19.28 8.85 -10.68
CA ARG A 32 -19.67 9.57 -11.91
C ARG A 32 -20.59 10.73 -11.61
N GLN A 33 -21.57 10.55 -10.73
CA GLN A 33 -22.48 11.63 -10.31
C GLN A 33 -21.71 12.74 -9.60
N GLY A 34 -20.79 12.39 -8.70
CA GLY A 34 -19.91 13.36 -8.05
C GLY A 34 -19.03 14.13 -9.04
N LEU A 35 -18.46 13.44 -10.04
CA LEU A 35 -17.68 14.07 -11.11
C LEU A 35 -18.53 15.08 -11.89
N TYR A 36 -19.75 14.69 -12.29
CA TYR A 36 -20.67 15.59 -12.99
C TYR A 36 -20.99 16.85 -12.20
N GLN A 37 -21.20 16.74 -10.88
CA GLN A 37 -21.44 17.88 -10.02
C GLN A 37 -20.23 18.82 -9.93
N ILE A 38 -19.03 18.26 -9.80
CA ILE A 38 -17.78 19.04 -9.80
C ILE A 38 -17.58 19.74 -11.15
N ASP A 39 -17.81 19.04 -12.25
CA ASP A 39 -17.71 19.59 -13.60
C ASP A 39 -18.68 20.76 -13.80
N ALA A 40 -19.92 20.62 -13.32
CA ALA A 40 -20.91 21.70 -13.35
C ALA A 40 -20.47 22.90 -12.51
N ALA A 41 -19.94 22.66 -11.30
CA ALA A 41 -19.42 23.72 -10.45
C ALA A 41 -18.26 24.47 -11.11
N ILE A 42 -17.31 23.77 -11.75
CA ILE A 42 -16.22 24.40 -12.49
C ILE A 42 -16.76 25.34 -13.57
N ARG A 43 -17.78 24.93 -14.33
CA ARG A 43 -18.39 25.77 -15.39
C ARG A 43 -19.12 26.99 -14.86
N ILE A 44 -19.68 26.93 -13.65
CA ILE A 44 -20.31 28.09 -13.01
C ILE A 44 -19.25 29.18 -12.76
N PHE A 45 -18.03 28.80 -12.35
CA PHE A 45 -16.94 29.74 -12.08
C PHE A 45 -16.18 30.15 -13.35
N ASP A 46 -15.94 29.23 -14.27
CA ASP A 46 -15.29 29.48 -15.56
C ASP A 46 -15.97 28.65 -16.66
N PRO A 47 -16.91 29.27 -17.42
CA PRO A 47 -17.61 28.60 -18.51
C PRO A 47 -16.69 28.15 -19.65
N THR A 48 -15.50 28.73 -19.77
CA THR A 48 -14.55 28.44 -20.85
C THR A 48 -13.54 27.36 -20.47
N TYR A 49 -13.56 26.90 -19.22
CA TYR A 49 -12.63 25.91 -18.71
C TYR A 49 -12.76 24.57 -19.44
N ARG A 50 -11.63 24.06 -19.95
CA ARG A 50 -11.58 22.78 -20.68
C ARG A 50 -11.52 21.59 -19.71
N ILE A 51 -12.66 21.19 -19.16
CA ILE A 51 -12.77 20.05 -18.23
C ILE A 51 -12.15 18.76 -18.79
N ARG A 52 -12.32 18.51 -20.10
CA ARG A 52 -11.77 17.32 -20.77
C ARG A 52 -10.24 17.22 -20.72
N SER A 53 -9.52 18.31 -20.40
CA SER A 53 -8.07 18.27 -20.23
C SER A 53 -7.63 17.90 -18.81
N ILE A 54 -8.55 17.81 -17.85
CA ILE A 54 -8.24 17.32 -16.50
C ILE A 54 -7.94 15.82 -16.60
N LYS A 55 -6.69 15.44 -16.31
CA LYS A 55 -6.28 14.03 -16.29
C LYS A 55 -6.74 13.38 -14.98
N ALA A 56 -7.20 12.13 -15.08
CA ALA A 56 -7.46 11.33 -13.90
C ALA A 56 -6.15 11.12 -13.11
N THR A 57 -6.19 11.43 -11.82
CA THR A 57 -5.11 11.05 -10.90
C THR A 57 -5.18 9.55 -10.67
N GLU A 58 -4.03 8.87 -10.70
CA GLU A 58 -3.93 7.45 -10.43
C GLU A 58 -4.53 7.12 -9.05
N TYR A 59 -5.50 6.20 -9.01
CA TYR A 59 -6.04 5.70 -7.76
C TYR A 59 -4.98 4.82 -7.08
N ARG A 60 -4.31 5.39 -6.08
CA ARG A 60 -3.39 4.64 -5.23
C ARG A 60 -4.17 4.19 -4.00
N ARG A 61 -4.32 2.87 -3.85
CA ARG A 61 -4.73 2.28 -2.57
C ARG A 61 -3.57 2.48 -1.60
N TYR A 62 -3.54 3.62 -0.92
CA TYR A 62 -2.68 3.79 0.24
C TYR A 62 -3.18 2.80 1.29
N SER A 63 -2.59 1.62 1.32
CA SER A 63 -2.76 0.72 2.44
C SER A 63 -2.28 1.52 3.66
N ARG A 64 -3.20 1.88 4.56
CA ARG A 64 -2.86 2.53 5.85
C ARG A 64 -2.15 1.55 6.78
N ILE A 65 -1.23 0.72 6.25
CA ILE A 65 -0.38 -0.19 7.01
C ILE A 65 0.43 0.64 8.01
N PHE A 66 0.89 1.82 7.60
CA PHE A 66 1.65 2.74 8.43
C PHE A 66 0.92 4.07 8.55
N LYS A 67 0.82 4.58 9.78
CA LYS A 67 0.57 6.00 10.04
C LYS A 67 1.75 6.82 9.51
N LYS A 68 1.54 8.11 9.28
CA LYS A 68 2.59 9.03 8.80
C LYS A 68 3.84 8.92 9.70
N GLY A 69 4.99 8.60 9.10
CA GLY A 69 6.27 8.46 9.80
C GLY A 69 6.43 7.19 10.65
N GLU A 70 5.42 6.33 10.73
CA GLU A 70 5.45 5.14 11.59
C GLU A 70 6.48 4.11 11.10
N CYS A 71 6.51 3.82 9.80
CA CYS A 71 7.46 2.86 9.22
C CYS A 71 8.90 3.27 9.49
N TYR A 72 9.22 4.56 9.28
CA TYR A 72 10.52 5.14 9.57
C TYR A 72 10.95 4.93 11.03
N ARG A 73 10.06 5.25 11.98
CA ARG A 73 10.33 5.04 13.41
C ARG A 73 10.57 3.57 13.73
N LEU A 74 9.77 2.67 13.17
CA LEU A 74 9.92 1.23 13.38
C LEU A 74 11.22 0.67 12.81
N CYS A 75 11.67 1.15 11.65
CA CYS A 75 12.95 0.76 11.06
C CYS A 75 14.12 1.16 11.97
N LEU A 76 14.11 2.40 12.48
CA LEU A 76 15.15 2.88 13.39
C LEU A 76 15.10 2.16 14.74
N ASP A 77 13.91 1.90 15.29
CA ASP A 77 13.75 1.13 16.51
C ASP A 77 14.31 -0.29 16.36
N ALA A 78 14.12 -0.92 15.21
CA ALA A 78 14.68 -2.25 14.92
C ALA A 78 16.21 -2.22 14.90
N LEU A 79 16.81 -1.24 14.20
CA LEU A 79 18.26 -1.07 14.15
C LEU A 79 18.87 -0.78 15.53
N ARG A 80 18.22 0.08 16.34
CA ARG A 80 18.68 0.38 17.71
C ARG A 80 18.64 -0.83 18.63
N ARG A 81 17.65 -1.72 18.47
CA ARG A 81 17.50 -2.91 19.33
C ARG A 81 18.47 -4.03 18.96
N ALA A 82 18.84 -4.13 17.69
CA ALA A 82 19.77 -5.14 17.22
C ALA A 82 21.24 -4.82 17.54
N ASP A 83 21.54 -3.56 17.88
CA ASP A 83 22.89 -3.06 18.16
C ASP A 83 23.94 -3.52 17.12
N GLY A 84 23.54 -3.50 15.85
CA GLY A 84 24.27 -4.18 14.79
C GLY A 84 23.70 -3.98 13.40
N VAL A 85 24.10 -4.85 12.48
CA VAL A 85 23.72 -4.78 11.06
C VAL A 85 22.47 -5.63 10.81
N LEU A 86 21.44 -5.05 10.20
CA LEU A 86 20.21 -5.75 9.82
C LEU A 86 19.94 -5.69 8.32
N SER A 87 19.46 -6.78 7.75
CA SER A 87 18.99 -6.81 6.36
C SER A 87 17.58 -6.24 6.25
N THR A 88 17.25 -5.71 5.06
CA THR A 88 15.91 -5.18 4.77
C THR A 88 14.83 -6.26 4.98
N THR A 89 15.10 -7.51 4.60
CA THR A 89 14.19 -8.65 4.81
C THR A 89 13.89 -8.83 6.29
N LEU A 90 14.92 -8.87 7.14
CA LEU A 90 14.77 -9.09 8.57
C LEU A 90 14.03 -7.93 9.24
N ILE A 91 14.30 -6.68 8.83
CA ILE A 91 13.55 -5.50 9.30
C ILE A 91 12.07 -5.61 8.92
N THR A 92 11.76 -6.00 7.69
CA THR A 92 10.38 -6.24 7.24
C THR A 92 9.70 -7.31 8.10
N GLU A 93 10.35 -8.44 8.32
CA GLU A 93 9.80 -9.56 9.13
C GLU A 93 9.51 -9.12 10.57
N MET A 94 10.44 -8.40 11.21
CA MET A 94 10.23 -7.84 12.55
C MET A 94 9.04 -6.89 12.61
N ILE A 95 8.87 -6.03 11.59
CA ILE A 95 7.74 -5.09 11.52
C ILE A 95 6.42 -5.84 11.29
N MET A 96 6.42 -6.83 10.40
CA MET A 96 5.25 -7.67 10.15
C MET A 96 4.81 -8.40 11.41
N HIS A 97 5.74 -9.04 12.11
CA HIS A 97 5.45 -9.74 13.36
C HIS A 97 4.91 -8.78 14.43
N LYS A 98 5.56 -7.61 14.60
CA LYS A 98 5.14 -6.61 15.60
C LYS A 98 3.73 -6.05 15.34
N LYS A 99 3.30 -5.98 14.07
CA LYS A 99 2.00 -5.44 13.69
C LYS A 99 0.94 -6.51 13.40
N GLY A 100 1.28 -7.80 13.49
CA GLY A 100 0.39 -8.90 13.15
C GLY A 100 -0.05 -8.91 11.68
N LEU A 101 0.85 -8.54 10.76
CA LEU A 101 0.56 -8.40 9.33
C LEU A 101 0.76 -9.73 8.60
N THR A 102 -0.03 -9.96 7.55
CA THR A 102 -0.01 -11.20 6.76
C THR A 102 1.02 -11.15 5.63
N HIS A 103 1.39 -12.32 5.11
CA HIS A 103 2.38 -12.46 4.03
C HIS A 103 1.94 -11.79 2.72
N GLU A 104 0.63 -11.69 2.47
CA GLU A 104 0.05 -10.98 1.32
C GLU A 104 0.49 -9.50 1.25
N GLN A 105 0.80 -8.90 2.41
CA GLN A 105 1.18 -7.49 2.51
C GLN A 105 2.71 -7.28 2.46
N GLN A 106 3.50 -8.35 2.40
CA GLN A 106 4.97 -8.30 2.55
C GLN A 106 5.63 -7.39 1.52
N THR A 107 5.22 -7.42 0.25
CA THR A 107 5.80 -6.58 -0.80
C THR A 107 5.60 -5.09 -0.50
N THR A 108 4.38 -4.70 -0.14
CA THR A 108 4.06 -3.30 0.19
C THR A 108 4.83 -2.81 1.43
N ILE A 109 5.02 -3.70 2.40
CA ILE A 109 5.78 -3.41 3.61
C ILE A 109 7.26 -3.26 3.27
N THR A 110 7.81 -4.16 2.46
CA THR A 110 9.21 -4.13 2.03
C THR A 110 9.52 -2.84 1.27
N ASP A 111 8.62 -2.40 0.39
CA ASP A 111 8.75 -1.12 -0.31
C ASP A 111 8.73 0.06 0.68
N SER A 112 7.86 0.01 1.68
CA SER A 112 7.77 1.05 2.73
C SER A 112 9.06 1.10 3.58
N VAL A 113 9.61 -0.06 3.92
CA VAL A 113 10.88 -0.20 4.67
C VAL A 113 12.04 0.32 3.84
N ASN A 114 12.15 -0.09 2.57
CA ASN A 114 13.17 0.40 1.64
C ASN A 114 13.12 1.92 1.49
N ASN A 115 11.93 2.49 1.29
CA ASN A 115 11.76 3.93 1.18
C ASN A 115 12.16 4.66 2.48
N SER A 116 11.83 4.09 3.63
CA SER A 116 12.18 4.65 4.94
C SER A 116 13.69 4.61 5.21
N LEU A 117 14.35 3.50 4.87
CA LEU A 117 15.79 3.33 5.07
C LEU A 117 16.61 4.18 4.10
N ARG A 118 16.23 4.25 2.82
CA ARG A 118 16.84 5.20 1.86
C ARG A 118 16.65 6.65 2.28
N PHE A 119 15.51 6.98 2.89
CA PHE A 119 15.30 8.32 3.44
C PHE A 119 16.20 8.60 4.66
N ALA A 120 16.37 7.63 5.55
CA ALA A 120 17.30 7.71 6.67
C ALA A 120 18.76 7.85 6.21
N GLU A 121 19.14 7.11 5.16
CA GLU A 121 20.47 7.13 4.55
C GLU A 121 20.80 8.49 3.96
N ARG A 122 19.88 9.08 3.18
CA ARG A 122 20.06 10.45 2.66
C ARG A 122 20.22 11.51 3.76
N ARG A 123 19.80 11.21 4.99
CA ARG A 123 19.96 12.09 6.16
C ARG A 123 21.17 11.75 7.03
N GLY A 124 21.96 10.74 6.64
CA GLY A 124 23.13 10.29 7.41
C GLY A 124 22.78 9.62 8.73
N ILE A 125 21.55 9.11 8.90
CA ILE A 125 21.12 8.44 10.16
C ILE A 125 21.45 6.94 10.13
N VAL A 126 21.45 6.35 8.93
CA VAL A 126 21.81 4.95 8.71
C VAL A 126 22.78 4.87 7.53
N GLN A 127 23.56 3.81 7.50
CA GLN A 127 24.52 3.52 6.44
C GLN A 127 24.28 2.12 5.88
N ARG A 128 24.42 2.00 4.57
CA ARG A 128 24.43 0.72 3.87
C ARG A 128 25.81 0.07 4.04
N VAL A 129 25.82 -1.13 4.63
CA VAL A 129 27.05 -1.87 4.95
C VAL A 129 27.33 -3.00 3.95
N GLY A 130 26.34 -3.33 3.10
CA GLY A 130 26.51 -4.33 2.05
C GLY A 130 25.19 -4.94 1.61
N MET A 131 25.27 -6.14 1.05
CA MET A 131 24.11 -6.96 0.71
C MET A 131 24.12 -8.27 1.50
N ASP A 132 22.94 -8.87 1.63
CA ASP A 132 22.64 -10.20 2.17
C ASP A 132 21.66 -10.84 1.19
N GLY A 133 22.18 -11.67 0.27
CA GLY A 133 21.46 -12.05 -0.94
C GLY A 133 21.06 -10.83 -1.78
N VAL A 134 19.76 -10.68 -2.04
CA VAL A 134 19.17 -9.53 -2.76
C VAL A 134 18.86 -8.33 -1.84
N SER A 135 19.00 -8.50 -0.53
CA SER A 135 18.58 -7.51 0.46
C SER A 135 19.74 -6.64 0.94
N ILE A 136 19.49 -5.33 1.06
CA ILE A 136 20.47 -4.39 1.56
C ILE A 136 20.63 -4.57 3.08
N ARG A 137 21.88 -4.55 3.54
CA ARG A 137 22.25 -4.52 4.96
C ARG A 137 22.49 -3.09 5.44
N TRP A 138 21.89 -2.77 6.58
CA TRP A 138 21.83 -1.44 7.17
C TRP A 138 22.40 -1.45 8.59
N LYS A 139 23.11 -0.38 8.96
CA LYS A 139 23.55 -0.08 10.33
C LYS A 139 23.20 1.37 10.64
N LEU A 140 23.06 1.73 11.92
CA LEU A 140 23.10 3.13 12.31
C LEU A 140 24.43 3.77 11.88
N ALA A 141 24.36 5.03 11.45
CA ALA A 141 25.55 5.83 11.27
C ALA A 141 26.16 6.13 12.64
N ASP A 142 27.49 6.22 12.67
CA ASP A 142 28.26 6.58 13.87
C ASP A 142 28.23 8.11 14.09
#